data_AF-A0A1S8TC73-F1
#
_entry.id   AF-A0A1S8TC73-F1
#
_cell.length_a   1.000
_cell.length_b   1.000
_cell.length_c   1.000
_cell.angle_alpha   90.00
_cell.angle_beta   90.00
_cell.angle_gamma   90.00
#
_symmetry.space_group_name_H-M   'P 1'
#
loop_
_entity.id
_entity.type
_entity.pdbx_description
1 polymer ?
#
loop_
_entity_poly.entity_id
_entity_poly.type
_entity_poly.pdbx_seq_one_letter_code
_entity_poly.pdbx_strand_id
1 'polypeptide(L)' 'MKNNEAISELNQAMEKARADLYKAIEIYGRSSKEVVIASQKLDEVIVIAYKEQLNINKE' A
#
# COMPACT_ATOMS: atom_id res chain seq x y z
N MET A 1 17.75 -10.10 -10.71
CA MET A 1 16.56 -9.80 -11.53
C MET A 1 15.26 -9.93 -10.74
N LYS A 2 14.99 -11.05 -10.05
CA LYS A 2 13.76 -11.25 -9.26
C LYS A 2 13.46 -10.16 -8.21
N ASN A 3 14.48 -9.61 -7.56
CA ASN A 3 14.31 -8.61 -6.51
C ASN A 3 13.77 -7.25 -7.03
N ASN A 4 14.14 -6.85 -8.25
CA ASN A 4 13.65 -5.60 -8.85
C ASN A 4 12.18 -5.68 -9.27
N GLU A 5 11.72 -6.87 -9.65
CA GLU A 5 10.34 -7.12 -10.07
C GLU A 5 9.40 -7.07 -8.85
N ALA A 6 9.75 -7.76 -7.77
CA ALA A 6 9.00 -7.72 -6.52
C ALA A 6 8.89 -6.29 -5.93
N ILE A 7 9.98 -5.52 -5.95
CA ILE A 7 9.95 -4.11 -5.52
C ILE A 7 9.06 -3.27 -6.45
N SER A 8 9.09 -3.52 -7.77
CA SER A 8 8.24 -2.81 -8.73
C SER A 8 6.75 -3.08 -8.50
N GLU A 9 6.38 -4.35 -8.27
CA GLU A 9 5.00 -4.74 -7.95
C GLU A 9 4.51 -4.12 -6.64
N LEU A 10 5.35 -4.10 -5.61
CA LEU A 10 5.03 -3.45 -4.34
C LEU A 10 4.81 -1.95 -4.49
N ASN A 11 5.64 -1.26 -5.27
CA ASN A 11 5.47 0.15 -5.56
C ASN A 11 4.16 0.43 -6.28
N GLN A 12 3.81 -0.38 -7.29
CA GLN A 12 2.53 -0.27 -7.99
C GLN A 12 1.33 -0.51 -7.07
N ALA A 13 1.41 -1.51 -6.19
CA ALA A 13 0.37 -1.78 -5.20
C ALA A 13 0.19 -0.61 -4.23
N MET A 14 1.29 0.01 -3.80
CA MET A 14 1.30 1.18 -2.91
C MET A 14 0.63 2.40 -3.57
N GLU A 15 0.98 2.69 -4.82
CA GLU A 15 0.39 3.79 -5.59
C GLU A 15 -1.10 3.59 -5.78
N LYS A 16 -1.52 2.38 -6.15
CA LYS A 16 -2.93 2.03 -6.30
C LYS A 16 -3.70 2.19 -4.99
N ALA A 17 -3.17 1.67 -3.87
CA ALA A 17 -3.83 1.79 -2.57
C ALA A 17 -3.97 3.26 -2.11
N ARG A 18 -2.98 4.11 -2.40
CA ARG A 18 -3.07 5.57 -2.15
C ARG A 18 -4.14 6.22 -3.01
N ALA A 19 -4.20 5.90 -4.30
CA ALA A 19 -5.20 6.45 -5.20
C ALA A 19 -6.62 6.05 -4.77
N ASP A 20 -6.82 4.79 -4.39
CA ASP A 20 -8.10 4.29 -3.89
C ASP A 20 -8.51 5.00 -2.59
N LEU A 21 -7.56 5.25 -1.67
CA LEU A 21 -7.81 6.01 -0.45
C LEU A 21 -8.23 7.45 -0.76
N TYR A 22 -7.52 8.17 -1.63
CA TYR A 22 -7.87 9.54 -1.98
C TYR A 22 -9.24 9.63 -2.64
N LYS A 23 -9.54 8.70 -3.56
CA LYS A 23 -10.86 8.61 -4.18
C LYS A 23 -11.96 8.32 -3.16
N ALA A 24 -11.71 7.45 -2.18
CA ALA A 24 -12.66 7.18 -1.11
C ALA A 24 -12.91 8.43 -0.24
N ILE A 25 -11.86 9.20 0.08
CA ILE A 25 -11.99 10.45 0.84
C ILE A 25 -12.83 11.48 0.07
N GLU A 26 -12.61 11.59 -1.24
CA GLU A 26 -13.35 12.51 -2.11
C GLU A 26 -14.85 12.15 -2.19
N ILE A 27 -15.18 10.88 -2.34
CA ILE A 27 -16.57 10.42 -2.53
C ILE A 27 -17.34 10.36 -1.21
N TYR A 28 -16.74 9.79 -0.16
CA TYR A 28 -17.44 9.41 1.06
C TYR A 28 -17.12 10.33 2.25
N GLY A 29 -16.09 11.17 2.14
CA GLY A 29 -15.59 11.97 3.24
C GLY A 29 -14.70 11.19 4.20
N ARG A 30 -13.81 11.92 4.87
CA ARG A 30 -12.68 11.36 5.63
C ARG A 30 -13.05 10.42 6.78
N SER A 31 -14.22 10.59 7.39
CA SER A 31 -14.69 9.78 8.53
C SER A 31 -15.57 8.60 8.13
N SER A 32 -15.76 8.37 6.83
CA SER A 32 -16.58 7.26 6.34
C SER A 32 -15.92 5.90 6.62
N LYS A 33 -16.75 4.86 6.70
CA LYS A 33 -16.30 3.49 6.87
C LYS A 33 -15.47 3.04 5.66
N GLU A 34 -15.81 3.52 4.47
CA GLU A 34 -15.15 3.26 3.20
C GLU A 34 -13.71 3.77 3.23
N VAL A 35 -13.48 4.97 3.78
CA VAL A 35 -12.14 5.52 3.97
C VAL A 35 -11.35 4.71 4.98
N VAL A 36 -11.96 4.28 6.09
CA VAL A 36 -11.29 3.41 7.07
C VAL A 36 -10.81 2.10 6.41
N ILE A 37 -11.66 1.47 5.60
CA ILE A 37 -11.29 0.24 4.87
C ILE A 37 -10.16 0.51 3.87
N ALA A 38 -10.23 1.61 3.13
CA ALA A 38 -9.18 1.97 2.17
C ALA A 38 -7.85 2.27 2.87
N SER A 39 -7.88 2.93 4.04
CA SER A 39 -6.69 3.16 4.87
C SER A 39 -6.08 1.85 5.36
N GLN A 40 -6.88 0.91 5.86
CA GLN A 40 -6.38 -0.40 6.31
C GLN A 40 -5.67 -1.17 5.19
N LYS A 41 -6.20 -1.12 3.97
CA LYS A 41 -5.54 -1.74 2.80
C LYS A 41 -4.20 -1.09 2.49
N LEU A 42 -4.08 0.23 2.61
CA LEU A 42 -2.80 0.91 2.42
C LEU A 42 -1.80 0.49 3.52
N ASP A 43 -2.24 0.40 4.77
CA ASP A 43 -1.40 -0.03 5.90
C ASP A 43 -0.88 -1.47 5.69
N GLU A 44 -1.71 -2.38 5.20
CA GLU A 44 -1.29 -3.76 4.86
C GLU A 44 -0.14 -3.77 3.84
N VAL A 45 -0.25 -2.97 2.77
CA VAL A 45 0.79 -2.88 1.74
C VAL A 45 2.08 -2.29 2.30
N ILE A 46 1.99 -1.28 3.18
CA ILE A 46 3.15 -0.69 3.88
C ILE A 46 3.86 -1.74 4.74
N VAL A 47 3.11 -2.54 5.50
CA VAL A 47 3.69 -3.59 6.36
C VAL A 47 4.41 -4.65 5.52
N ILE A 48 3.83 -5.08 4.40
CA ILE A 48 4.48 -6.03 3.49
C ILE A 48 5.77 -5.42 2.93
N ALA A 49 5.71 -4.20 2.41
CA ALA A 49 6.88 -3.53 1.85
C ALA A 49 8.02 -3.39 2.88
N TYR A 50 7.70 -3.06 4.13
CA TYR A 50 8.69 -2.97 5.20
C TYR A 50 9.33 -4.32 5.54
N LYS A 51 8.55 -5.41 5.58
CA LYS A 51 9.07 -6.76 5.80
C LYS A 51 9.99 -7.21 4.68
N GLU A 52 9.61 -6.97 3.43
CA GLU A 52 10.44 -7.30 2.26
C GLU A 52 11.76 -6.52 2.28
N GLN A 53 11.73 -5.22 2.61
CA GLN A 53 12.95 -4.43 2.77
C GLN A 53 13.87 -4.97 3.88
N LEU A 54 13.30 -5.39 5.01
CA LEU A 54 14.06 -6.00 6.11
C LEU A 54 14.67 -7.37 5.72
N ASN A 55 14.00 -8.14 4.89
CA ASN A 55 14.52 -9.42 4.40
C ASN A 55 15.68 -9.20 3.42
N ILE A 56 15.55 -8.24 2.50
CA ILE A 56 16.63 -7.88 1.56
C ILE A 56 17.88 -7.41 2.30
N ASN A 57 17.75 -6.66 3.40
CA ASN A 57 18.89 -6.17 4.18
C ASN A 57 19.60 -7.25 5.02
N LYS A 58 19.05 -8.47 5.11
CA LYS A 58 19.62 -9.60 5.84
C LYS A 58 20.34 -10.61 4.93
N GLU A 59 20.18 -10.51 3.62
CA GLU A 59 20.89 -11.28 2.60
C GLU A 59 22.20 -10.61 2.18
#